data_AF-A0A3C1GJI3-F1
#
_entry.id   AF-A0A3C1GJI3-F1
#
_cell.length_a   1.000
_cell.length_b   1.000
_cell.length_c   1.000
_cell.angle_alpha   90.00
_cell.angle_beta   90.00
_cell.angle_gamma   90.00
#
_symmetry.space_group_name_H-M   'P 1'
#
loop_
_entity.id
_entity.type
_entity.pdbx_description
1 polymer ?
#
loop_
_entity_poly.entity_id
_entity_poly.type
_entity_poly.pdbx_seq_one_letter_code
_entity_poly.pdbx_strand_id
1 'polypeptide(L)' 'MELYDPKQRNPAFAEGPVLPRVGDRHRYVPIDEATYWEIRREVEAGVYRYQIREETFRLRDYTGRGSHA' A
#
# COMPACT_ATOMS: atom_id res chain seq x y z
N MET A 1 -3.72 -12.52 -2.99
CA MET A 1 -3.50 -11.21 -3.65
C MET A 1 -3.27 -10.20 -2.53
N GLU A 2 -2.15 -9.48 -2.52
CA GLU A 2 -1.68 -8.69 -1.36
C GLU A 2 -2.53 -7.44 -1.04
N LEU A 3 -3.39 -7.05 -1.99
CA LEU A 3 -4.29 -5.90 -1.93
C LEU A 3 -5.77 -6.31 -1.80
N TYR A 4 -6.05 -7.60 -1.64
CA TYR A 4 -7.40 -8.13 -1.51
C TYR A 4 -7.46 -9.25 -0.45
N ASP A 5 -8.22 -9.00 0.61
CA ASP A 5 -8.51 -9.96 1.66
C ASP A 5 -10.04 -10.09 1.84
N PRO A 6 -10.69 -11.08 1.19
CA PRO A 6 -12.14 -11.28 1.32
C PRO A 6 -12.57 -11.71 2.72
N LYS A 7 -11.63 -12.21 3.53
CA LYS A 7 -11.88 -12.63 4.91
C LYS A 7 -11.55 -11.52 5.91
N GLN A 8 -10.99 -10.39 5.45
CA GLN A 8 -10.61 -9.23 6.25
C GLN A 8 -9.85 -9.63 7.54
N ARG A 9 -8.91 -10.57 7.41
CA ARG A 9 -8.14 -11.16 8.53
C ARG A 9 -7.20 -10.13 9.14
N ASN A 10 -6.69 -9.21 8.33
CA ASN A 10 -5.81 -8.13 8.77
C ASN A 10 -6.63 -6.85 9.03
N PRO A 11 -6.38 -6.12 10.14
CA PRO A 11 -7.09 -4.87 10.46
C PRO A 11 -7.03 -3.77 9.38
N ALA A 12 -6.01 -3.78 8.51
CA ALA A 12 -5.92 -2.84 7.40
C ALA A 12 -7.11 -2.93 6.43
N PHE A 13 -7.81 -4.07 6.40
CA PHE A 13 -9.00 -4.31 5.56
C PHE A 13 -10.31 -4.08 6.32
N ALA A 14 -10.30 -3.39 7.46
CA ALA A 14 -11.52 -3.18 8.28
C ALA A 14 -12.66 -2.48 7.51
N GLU A 15 -12.33 -1.65 6.53
CA GLU A 15 -13.30 -0.89 5.74
C GLU A 15 -13.78 -1.62 4.48
N GLY A 16 -13.17 -2.74 4.12
CA GLY A 16 -13.55 -3.52 2.96
C GLY A 16 -12.48 -4.52 2.52
N PRO A 17 -12.82 -5.46 1.62
CA PRO A 17 -11.92 -6.52 1.22
C PRO A 17 -10.83 -6.07 0.27
N VAL A 18 -10.91 -4.86 -0.30
CA VAL A 18 -9.90 -4.28 -1.20
C VAL A 18 -9.19 -3.15 -0.43
N LEU A 19 -7.86 -3.20 -0.37
CA LEU A 19 -7.09 -2.23 0.40
C LEU A 19 -7.03 -0.83 -0.25
N PRO A 20 -6.69 -0.69 -1.55
CA PRO A 20 -6.54 0.63 -2.14
C PRO A 20 -7.90 1.29 -2.42
N ARG A 21 -7.99 2.59 -2.12
CA ARG A 21 -9.06 3.46 -2.56
C ARG A 21 -8.71 4.10 -3.90
N VAL A 22 -9.73 4.58 -4.62
CA VAL A 22 -9.51 5.36 -5.86
C VAL A 22 -8.71 6.62 -5.52
N GLY A 23 -7.57 6.80 -6.19
CA GLY A 23 -6.66 7.94 -5.98
C GLY A 23 -5.45 7.63 -5.10
N ASP A 24 -5.41 6.47 -4.44
CA ASP A 24 -4.26 6.04 -3.65
C ASP A 24 -3.02 5.81 -4.52
N ARG A 25 -1.85 5.97 -3.91
CA ARG A 25 -0.54 5.83 -4.58
C ARG A 25 0.28 4.76 -3.90
N HIS A 26 0.93 3.93 -4.70
CA HIS A 26 1.81 2.87 -4.22
C HIS A 26 3.26 3.23 -4.50
N ARG A 27 4.13 3.03 -3.52
CA ARG A 27 5.58 3.11 -3.69
C ARG A 27 6.17 1.72 -3.49
N TYR A 28 6.78 1.19 -4.55
CA TYR A 28 7.55 -0.04 -4.49
C TYR A 28 8.99 0.29 -4.10
N VAL A 29 9.57 -0.52 -3.21
CA VAL A 29 10.96 -0.44 -2.79
C VAL A 29 11.62 -1.78 -3.06
N PRO A 30 12.89 -1.81 -3.49
CA PRO A 30 13.60 -3.07 -3.66
C PRO A 30 13.78 -3.75 -2.29
N ILE A 31 13.58 -5.06 -2.25
CA ILE A 31 13.84 -5.93 -1.10
C ILE A 31 14.58 -7.17 -1.60
N ASP A 32 15.27 -7.86 -0.70
CA ASP A 32 15.85 -9.17 -0.99
C ASP A 32 14.83 -10.30 -0.85
N GLU A 33 15.23 -11.51 -1.22
CA GLU A 33 14.37 -12.70 -1.17
C GLU A 33 13.96 -13.08 0.26
N ALA A 34 14.88 -12.96 1.23
CA ALA A 34 14.60 -13.32 2.61
C ALA A 34 13.50 -12.42 3.20
N THR A 35 13.59 -11.12 2.95
CA THR A 35 12.60 -10.12 3.34
C THR A 35 11.25 -10.40 2.69
N TYR A 36 11.24 -10.79 1.40
CA TYR A 36 10.00 -11.16 0.72
C TYR A 36 9.28 -12.29 1.44
N TRP A 37 9.97 -13.39 1.74
CA TRP A 37 9.35 -14.55 2.40
C TRP A 37 8.90 -14.26 3.83
N GLU A 38 9.61 -13.40 4.56
CA GLU A 38 9.17 -12.92 5.87
C GLU A 38 7.84 -12.17 5.77
N ILE A 39 7.76 -11.17 4.88
CA ILE A 39 6.53 -10.39 4.63
C ILE A 39 5.39 -11.33 4.22
N ARG A 40 5.65 -12.30 3.34
CA ARG A 40 4.63 -13.28 2.91
C ARG A 40 4.04 -14.07 4.07
N ARG A 41 4.89 -14.54 5.00
CA ARG A 41 4.43 -15.24 6.21
C ARG A 41 3.57 -14.36 7.09
N GLU A 42 3.96 -13.10 7.28
CA GLU A 42 3.18 -12.15 8.09
C GLU A 42 1.82 -11.82 7.46
N VAL A 43 1.76 -11.70 6.13
CA VAL A 43 0.51 -11.46 5.38
C VAL A 43 -0.44 -12.65 5.55
N GLU A 44 0.06 -13.87 5.40
CA GLU A 44 -0.75 -15.10 5.53
C GLU A 44 -1.26 -15.32 6.96
N ALA A 45 -0.47 -14.94 7.95
CA ALA A 45 -0.86 -14.92 9.36
C ALA A 45 -1.82 -13.77 9.71
N GLY A 46 -2.01 -12.79 8.81
CA GLY A 46 -2.86 -11.61 9.03
C GLY A 46 -2.26 -10.57 9.97
N VAL A 47 -0.95 -10.63 10.24
CA VAL A 47 -0.24 -9.78 11.20
C VAL A 47 0.67 -8.73 10.56
N TYR A 48 0.87 -8.81 9.24
CA TYR A 48 1.68 -7.83 8.50
C TYR A 48 1.17 -6.40 8.71
N ARG A 49 2.07 -5.48 9.06
CA ARG A 49 1.71 -4.07 9.27
C ARG A 49 1.93 -3.27 8.00
N TYR A 50 0.83 -2.98 7.30
CA TYR A 50 0.86 -2.14 6.11
C TYR A 50 1.32 -0.72 6.45
N GLN A 51 2.21 -0.17 5.61
CA GLN A 51 2.70 1.20 5.73
C GLN A 51 1.80 2.15 4.95
N ILE A 52 0.68 2.55 5.56
CA ILE A 52 -0.31 3.45 4.97
C ILE A 52 -0.11 4.85 5.56
N ARG A 53 -0.13 5.87 4.71
CA ARG A 53 -0.06 7.28 5.11
C ARG A 53 -1.20 8.03 4.44
N GLU A 54 -2.07 8.61 5.25
CA GLU A 54 -3.12 9.51 4.77
C GLU A 54 -2.50 10.84 4.33
N GLU A 55 -2.81 11.26 3.11
CA GLU A 55 -2.24 12.46 2.51
C GLU A 55 -3.21 13.13 1.54
N THR A 56 -3.07 14.44 1.34
CA THR A 56 -3.79 15.16 0.30
C THR A 56 -2.91 15.29 -0.94
N PHE A 57 -3.31 14.65 -2.03
CA PHE A 57 -2.69 14.90 -3.33
C PHE A 57 -3.33 16.12 -4.02
N ARG A 58 -2.50 17.07 -4.45
CA ARG A 58 -2.94 18.23 -5.24
C ARG A 58 -2.21 18.21 -6.58
N LEU A 59 -2.97 18.12 -7.67
CA LEU A 59 -2.42 18.10 -9.02
C LEU A 59 -1.52 19.32 -9.31
N ARG A 60 -1.89 20.50 -8.80
CA ARG A 60 -1.11 21.74 -8.95
C ARG A 60 0.32 21.61 -8.41
N ASP A 61 0.49 20.95 -7.27
CA ASP A 61 1.79 20.79 -6.61
C ASP A 61 2.68 19.81 -7.38
N TYR A 62 2.06 18.88 -8.12
CA TYR A 62 2.73 17.90 -8.97
C TYR A 62 3.19 18.52 -10.29
N THR A 63 2.32 19.26 -10.99
CA THR A 63 2.64 19.87 -12.29
C THR A 63 3.54 21.09 -12.17
N GLY A 64 3.51 21.82 -11.04
CA GLY A 64 4.41 22.94 -10.77
C GLY A 64 5.90 22.55 -10.67
N ARG A 65 6.23 21.27 -10.48
CA ARG A 65 7.62 20.77 -10.53
C ARG A 65 8.13 20.49 -11.95
N GLY A 66 7.25 20.47 -12.95
CA GLY A 66 7.58 20.12 -14.34
C GLY A 66 7.75 21.30 -15.29
N SER A 67 7.49 22.54 -14.85
CA SER A 67 7.55 23.73 -15.72
C SER A 67 8.89 24.46 -15.66
N HIS A 68 10.00 23.74 -15.76
CA HIS A 68 11.32 24.26 -16.16
C HIS A 68 11.92 23.25 -17.16
N ALA A 69 11.44 23.30 -18.39
CA ALA A 69 12.05 22.69 -19.57
C ALA A 69 11.95 23.71 -20.72
#